data_AF-A0A6I1VUZ4-F1
#
_entry.id   AF-A0A6I1VUZ4-F1
#
_cell.length_a   1.000
_cell.length_b   1.000
_cell.length_c   1.000
_cell.angle_alpha   90.00
_cell.angle_beta   90.00
_cell.angle_gamma   90.00
#
_symmetry.space_group_name_H-M   'P 1'
#
loop_
_entity.id
_entity.type
_entity.pdbx_description
1 polymer ?
#
loop_
_entity_poly.entity_id
_entity_poly.type
_entity_poly.pdbx_seq_one_letter_code
_entity_poly.pdbx_strand_id
1 'polypeptide(L)' 'YIKNRRLDLCAESLRQSRTEQKLSALGYSWGFSDLSYFSTAFRSRFGISPGEYRKQYA' A
#
# COMPACT_ATOMS: atom_id res chain seq x y z
N TYR A 1 -4.54 -5.68 15.81
CA TYR A 1 -5.57 -4.84 15.16
C TYR A 1 -5.06 -3.50 14.58
N ILE A 2 -3.79 -3.10 14.80
CA ILE A 2 -3.26 -1.79 14.33
C ILE A 2 -2.79 -1.83 12.87
N LYS A 3 -2.29 -2.99 12.40
CA LYS A 3 -1.77 -3.18 11.04
C LYS A 3 -2.83 -2.96 9.96
N ASN A 4 -4.05 -3.43 10.21
CA ASN A 4 -5.19 -3.24 9.29
C ASN A 4 -5.45 -1.74 9.08
N ARG A 5 -5.56 -0.95 10.15
CA ARG A 5 -5.83 0.48 10.01
C ARG A 5 -4.73 1.23 9.25
N ARG A 6 -3.46 0.84 9.42
CA ARG A 6 -2.34 1.37 8.61
C ARG A 6 -2.50 1.02 7.14
N LEU A 7 -2.87 -0.21 6.82
CA LEU A 7 -3.12 -0.65 5.43
C LEU A 7 -4.27 0.14 4.78
N ASP A 8 -5.30 0.47 5.55
CA ASP A 8 -6.43 1.31 5.12
C ASP A 8 -5.98 2.70 4.66
N LEU A 9 -5.27 3.39 5.55
CA LEU A 9 -4.73 4.72 5.28
C LEU A 9 -3.71 4.70 4.13
N CYS A 10 -2.94 3.62 4.02
CA CYS A 10 -2.00 3.39 2.93
C CYS A 10 -2.74 3.25 1.58
N ALA A 11 -3.85 2.51 1.55
CA ALA A 11 -4.68 2.34 0.35
C ALA A 11 -5.34 3.66 -0.07
N GLU A 12 -5.86 4.42 0.89
CA GLU A 12 -6.43 5.74 0.63
C GLU A 12 -5.37 6.72 0.12
N SER A 13 -4.19 6.71 0.71
CA SER A 13 -3.06 7.53 0.26
C SER A 13 -2.54 7.11 -1.11
N LEU A 14 -2.55 5.82 -1.44
CA LEU A 14 -2.23 5.30 -2.78
C LEU A 14 -3.24 5.79 -3.81
N ARG A 15 -4.52 5.86 -3.43
CA ARG A 15 -5.61 6.36 -4.27
C ARG A 15 -5.52 7.87 -4.52
N GLN A 16 -5.13 8.63 -3.49
CA GLN A 16 -4.98 10.08 -3.58
C GLN A 16 -3.63 10.51 -4.17
N SER A 17 -2.60 9.67 -4.07
CA SER A 17 -1.28 9.93 -4.65
C SER A 17 -1.33 9.77 -6.17
N ARG A 18 -1.62 10.87 -6.84
CA ARG A 18 -1.49 11.03 -8.30
C ARG A 18 -0.03 10.94 -8.79
N THR A 19 0.94 11.01 -7.87
CA THR A 19 2.36 11.02 -8.15
C THR A 19 2.94 9.61 -8.26
N GLU A 20 3.89 9.41 -9.17
CA GLU A 20 4.71 8.20 -9.36
C GLU A 20 5.67 7.86 -8.21
N GLN A 21 5.20 7.97 -6.97
CA GLN A 21 5.96 7.47 -5.84
C GLN A 21 6.14 5.95 -5.96
N LYS A 22 7.40 5.52 -5.84
CA LYS A 22 7.77 4.11 -5.79
C LYS A 22 7.12 3.49 -4.55
N LEU A 23 6.40 2.38 -4.74
CA LEU A 23 5.78 1.60 -3.67
C LEU A 23 6.76 1.28 -2.53
N SER A 24 8.03 1.11 -2.88
CA SER A 24 9.14 0.97 -1.93
C SER A 24 9.23 2.11 -0.94
N ALA A 25 9.27 3.36 -1.42
CA ALA A 25 9.35 4.54 -0.58
C ALA A 25 8.09 4.71 0.28
N LEU A 26 6.93 4.38 -0.28
CA LEU A 26 5.66 4.40 0.45
C LEU A 26 5.68 3.36 1.58
N GLY A 27 6.05 2.11 1.30
CA GLY A 27 6.17 1.07 2.32
C GLY A 27 7.04 1.50 3.50
N TYR A 28 8.21 2.07 3.23
CA TYR A 28 9.08 2.63 4.26
C TYR A 28 8.41 3.77 5.05
N SER A 29 7.75 4.71 4.36
CA SER A 29 7.05 5.84 5.01
C SER A 29 5.94 5.39 5.96
N TRP A 30 5.25 4.28 5.63
CA TRP A 30 4.22 3.68 6.49
C TRP A 30 4.78 2.72 7.54
N GLY A 31 6.11 2.56 7.64
CA GLY A 31 6.80 1.74 8.63
C GLY A 31 6.85 0.24 8.31
N PHE A 32 6.74 -0.12 7.03
CA PHE A 32 7.04 -1.45 6.53
C PHE A 32 8.51 -1.49 6.08
N SER A 33 9.31 -2.28 6.78
CA SER A 33 10.70 -2.54 6.38
C SER A 33 10.79 -3.43 5.14
N ASP A 34 9.78 -4.28 4.93
CA ASP A 34 9.73 -5.27 3.86
C ASP A 34 8.53 -5.08 2.94
N LEU A 35 8.81 -4.82 1.66
CA LEU A 35 7.80 -4.68 0.61
C LEU A 35 7.07 -5.99 0.31
N SER A 36 7.74 -7.13 0.42
CA SER A 36 7.12 -8.45 0.23
C SER A 36 6.08 -8.72 1.31
N TYR A 37 6.41 -8.41 2.56
CA TYR A 37 5.47 -8.51 3.67
C TYR A 37 4.31 -7.53 3.52
N PHE A 38 4.61 -6.28 3.17
CA PHE A 38 3.58 -5.27 2.89
C PHE A 38 2.64 -5.70 1.77
N SER A 39 3.17 -6.14 0.63
CA SER A 39 2.39 -6.54 -0.54
C SER A 39 1.51 -7.75 -0.22
N THR A 40 2.02 -8.72 0.52
CA THR A 40 1.24 -9.88 0.96
C THR A 40 0.13 -9.48 1.93
N ALA A 41 0.44 -8.65 2.93
CA ALA A 41 -0.56 -8.17 3.89
C ALA A 41 -1.63 -7.28 3.23
N PHE A 42 -1.22 -6.43 2.29
CA PHE A 42 -2.11 -5.57 1.52
C PHE A 42 -3.01 -6.41 0.60
N ARG A 43 -2.43 -7.34 -0.16
CA ARG A 43 -3.18 -8.27 -1.01
C ARG A 43 -4.13 -9.15 -0.21
N SER A 44 -3.72 -9.61 0.97
CA SER A 44 -4.60 -10.38 1.84
C SER A 44 -5.80 -9.59 2.35
N ARG A 45 -5.72 -8.25 2.39
CA ARG A 45 -6.81 -7.37 2.85
C ARG A 45 -7.66 -6.81 1.71
N PHE A 46 -7.04 -6.44 0.59
CA PHE A 46 -7.69 -5.80 -0.56
C PHE A 46 -7.86 -6.71 -1.79
N GLY A 47 -7.35 -7.95 -1.73
CA GLY A 47 -7.36 -8.90 -2.84
C GLY A 47 -6.27 -8.68 -3.91
N ILE A 48 -5.75 -7.45 -4.02
CA ILE A 48 -4.79 -7.05 -5.05
C ILE A 48 -3.55 -6.40 -4.45
N SER A 49 -2.43 -6.43 -5.19
CA SER A 49 -1.17 -5.79 -4.78
C SER A 49 -1.30 -4.27 -4.77
N PRO A 50 -0.58 -3.53 -3.92
CA PRO A 50 -0.69 -2.08 -3.81
C PRO A 50 -0.32 -1.34 -5.10
N GLY A 51 0.56 -1.92 -5.94
CA GLY A 51 0.85 -1.39 -7.28
C GLY A 51 -0.28 -1.58 -8.28
N GLU A 52 -1.01 -2.70 -8.20
CA GLU A 52 -2.19 -2.94 -9.03
C GLU A 52 -3.35 -2.06 -8.58
N TYR A 53 -3.55 -1.94 -7.26
CA TYR A 53 -4.49 -1.01 -6.67
C TYR A 53 -4.22 0.40 -7.20
N ARG A 54 -2.96 0.85 -7.15
CA ARG A 54 -2.58 2.14 -7.72
C ARG A 54 -2.92 2.25 -9.20
N LYS A 55 -2.59 1.25 -10.03
CA LYS A 55 -2.95 1.27 -11.47
C LYS A 55 -4.46 1.34 -11.72
N GLN A 56 -5.25 0.68 -10.87
CA GLN A 56 -6.70 0.60 -11.04
C GLN A 56 -7.42 1.89 -10.63
N TYR A 57 -6.81 2.67 -9.72
CA TYR A 57 -7.39 3.92 -9.22
C TYR A 57 -6.61 5.21 -9.62
N ALA A 58 -5.51 5.08 -10.37
CA ALA A 58 -4.75 6.21 -10.91
C ALA A 58 -5.43 6.87 -12.12
#